data_AF-A0A7V8X203-F1
#
_entry.id   AF-A0A7V8X203-F1
#
_cell.length_a   1.000
_cell.length_b   1.000
_cell.length_c   1.000
_cell.angle_alpha   90.00
_cell.angle_beta   90.00
_cell.angle_gamma   90.00
#
_symmetry.space_group_name_H-M   'P 1'
#
loop_
_entity.id
_entity.type
_entity.pdbx_description
1 polymer ?
#
loop_
_entity_poly.entity_id
_entity_poly.type
_entity_poly.pdbx_seq_one_letter_code
_entity_poly.pdbx_strand_id
1 'polypeptide(L)'
;MTGGTVTLFEGAAFCTAAAGGDIVPGGVQGLFVLDARVLSELVLLVDGVRPQALGARVSDPNQATFVGRVGDSIAVERHRVVDDGLRDEVVIRNVGEEAAYVAVEVRAHADFASLAEVRAGRPGAVEVSSGVDPDGLLLTRRGG
;
A
#
# COMPACT_ATOMS: atom_id res chain seq x y z
N MET A 1 -18.88 -1.76 7.20
CA MET A 1 -18.38 -2.74 6.20
C MET A 1 -17.80 -1.99 5.01
N THR A 2 -16.57 -1.47 5.10
CA THR A 2 -15.92 -0.87 3.92
C THR A 2 -15.04 -1.96 3.28
N GLY A 3 -15.70 -3.02 2.81
CA GLY A 3 -15.08 -4.21 2.20
C GLY A 3 -14.84 -4.03 0.71
N GLY A 4 -14.22 -2.91 0.32
CA GLY A 4 -13.90 -2.61 -1.07
C GLY A 4 -12.44 -2.91 -1.38
N THR A 5 -12.18 -3.31 -2.63
CA THR A 5 -10.83 -3.39 -3.20
C THR A 5 -10.75 -2.38 -4.33
N VAL A 6 -9.63 -1.67 -4.44
CA VAL A 6 -9.32 -0.74 -5.54
C VAL A 6 -8.20 -1.36 -6.36
N THR A 7 -8.40 -1.41 -7.69
CA THR A 7 -7.38 -1.89 -8.62
C THR A 7 -7.04 -0.78 -9.62
N LEU A 8 -5.75 -0.49 -9.75
CA LEU A 8 -5.18 0.48 -10.68
C LEU A 8 -4.32 -0.26 -11.71
N PHE A 9 -4.27 0.23 -12.94
CA PHE A 9 -3.58 -0.39 -14.07
C PHE A 9 -2.71 0.61 -14.81
N GLU A 10 -1.50 0.21 -15.17
CA GLU A 10 -0.59 0.96 -16.04
C GLU A 10 0.18 -0.03 -16.92
N GLY A 11 -0.15 -0.10 -18.21
CA GLY A 11 0.50 -1.03 -19.14
C GLY A 11 0.49 -2.49 -18.65
N ALA A 12 1.68 -3.04 -18.37
CA ALA A 12 1.87 -4.40 -17.84
C ALA A 12 1.94 -4.48 -16.31
N ALA A 13 1.73 -3.35 -15.61
CA ALA A 13 1.69 -3.26 -14.16
C ALA A 13 0.25 -3.03 -13.67
N PHE A 14 -0.05 -3.55 -12.48
CA PHE A 14 -1.30 -3.22 -11.78
C PHE A 14 -1.12 -3.30 -10.27
N CYS A 15 -1.87 -2.48 -9.54
CA CYS A 15 -1.87 -2.43 -8.08
C CYS A 15 -3.27 -2.75 -7.56
N THR A 16 -3.39 -3.72 -6.65
CA THR A 16 -4.63 -4.02 -5.93
C THR A 16 -4.46 -3.70 -4.44
N ALA A 17 -5.36 -2.89 -3.88
CA ALA A 17 -5.30 -2.44 -2.48
C ALA A 17 -6.68 -2.45 -1.81
N ALA A 18 -6.69 -2.39 -0.48
CA ALA A 18 -7.90 -2.21 0.31
C ALA A 18 -8.54 -0.83 0.03
N ALA A 19 -9.80 -0.65 0.41
CA ALA A 19 -10.53 0.61 0.26
C ALA A 19 -9.88 1.83 0.97
N GLY A 20 -8.96 1.62 1.92
CA GLY A 20 -8.16 2.68 2.55
C GLY A 20 -6.77 2.88 1.94
N GLY A 21 -6.46 2.20 0.83
CA GLY A 21 -5.19 2.25 0.13
C GLY A 21 -4.15 1.24 0.62
N ASP A 22 -4.38 0.57 1.75
CA ASP A 22 -3.43 -0.41 2.28
C ASP A 22 -3.32 -1.65 1.39
N ILE A 23 -2.10 -2.12 1.21
CA ILE A 23 -1.81 -3.47 0.70
C ILE A 23 -1.53 -4.32 1.93
N VAL A 24 -2.48 -5.18 2.29
CA VAL A 24 -2.41 -6.03 3.49
C VAL A 24 -1.88 -7.42 3.10
N PRO A 25 -0.89 -7.97 3.84
CA PRO A 25 -0.32 -9.27 3.54
C PRO A 25 -1.34 -10.40 3.68
N GLY A 26 -1.08 -11.53 3.02
CA GLY A 26 -1.91 -12.74 3.07
C GLY A 26 -3.10 -12.76 2.10
N GLY A 27 -3.37 -11.65 1.40
CA GLY A 27 -4.39 -11.56 0.35
C GLY A 27 -3.84 -11.52 -1.07
N VAL A 28 -4.72 -11.21 -2.02
CA VAL A 28 -4.39 -10.98 -3.44
C VAL A 28 -3.90 -9.55 -3.72
N GLN A 29 -3.88 -8.70 -2.70
CA GLN A 29 -3.42 -7.31 -2.80
C GLN A 29 -1.91 -7.28 -3.10
N GLY A 30 -1.48 -6.23 -3.80
CA GLY A 30 -0.09 -6.03 -4.15
C GLY A 30 0.11 -5.16 -5.39
N LEU A 31 1.34 -4.71 -5.59
CA LEU A 31 1.82 -4.19 -6.88
C LEU A 31 2.41 -5.36 -7.67
N PHE A 32 1.92 -5.55 -8.88
CA PHE A 32 2.39 -6.55 -9.81
C PHE A 32 3.03 -5.88 -11.02
N VAL A 33 4.21 -6.36 -11.41
CA VAL A 33 4.94 -5.94 -12.61
C VAL A 33 5.43 -7.20 -13.31
N LEU A 34 5.08 -7.36 -14.59
CA LEU A 34 5.47 -8.55 -15.38
C LEU A 34 5.17 -9.87 -14.65
N ASP A 35 3.95 -10.01 -14.13
CA ASP A 35 3.45 -11.17 -13.38
C ASP A 35 4.13 -11.46 -12.02
N ALA A 36 5.02 -10.60 -11.51
CA ALA A 36 5.61 -10.73 -10.18
C ALA A 36 5.04 -9.70 -9.19
N ARG A 37 4.65 -10.13 -7.99
CA ARG A 37 4.23 -9.26 -6.89
C ARG A 37 5.46 -8.60 -6.24
N VAL A 38 5.85 -7.45 -6.77
CA VAL A 38 7.01 -6.67 -6.29
C VAL A 38 6.73 -5.88 -5.01
N LEU A 39 5.46 -5.75 -4.62
CA LEU A 39 5.05 -5.19 -3.32
C LEU A 39 3.87 -6.00 -2.77
N SER A 40 4.08 -6.72 -1.67
CA SER A 40 3.10 -7.59 -1.00
C SER A 40 2.51 -6.98 0.27
N GLU A 41 3.13 -5.91 0.79
CA GLU A 41 2.65 -5.12 1.92
C GLU A 41 2.96 -3.65 1.68
N LEU A 42 1.98 -2.78 1.98
CA LEU A 42 2.10 -1.34 2.06
C LEU A 42 1.01 -0.84 3.01
N VAL A 43 1.33 -0.78 4.30
CA VAL A 43 0.39 -0.43 5.35
C VAL A 43 0.80 0.88 6.01
N LEU A 44 -0.13 1.84 6.08
CA LEU A 44 0.04 3.09 6.81
C LEU A 44 -0.54 2.97 8.22
N LEU A 45 0.25 3.31 9.22
CA LEU A 45 -0.16 3.44 10.61
C LEU A 45 0.08 4.88 11.06
N VAL A 46 -0.90 5.44 11.76
CA VAL A 46 -0.78 6.71 12.48
C VAL A 46 -1.08 6.39 13.94
N ASP A 47 -0.14 6.68 14.84
CA ASP A 47 -0.20 6.28 16.25
C ASP A 47 -0.46 4.78 16.45
N GLY A 48 0.16 3.97 15.59
CA GLY A 48 0.04 2.50 15.61
C GLY A 48 -1.30 1.96 15.12
N VAL A 49 -2.22 2.80 14.64
CA VAL A 49 -3.52 2.38 14.11
C VAL A 49 -3.64 2.66 12.62
N ARG A 50 -4.30 1.75 11.90
CA ARG A 50 -4.65 1.98 10.49
C ARG A 50 -5.75 3.03 10.41
N PRO A 51 -5.63 4.05 9.53
CA PRO A 51 -6.71 4.99 9.31
C PRO A 51 -8.01 4.27 8.93
N GLN A 52 -9.12 4.66 9.57
CA GLN A 52 -10.43 4.19 9.19
C GLN A 52 -10.77 4.74 7.82
N ALA A 53 -10.96 3.86 6.82
CA ALA A 53 -11.34 4.26 5.48
C ALA A 53 -12.73 4.93 5.48
N LEU A 54 -12.79 6.14 4.92
CA LEU A 54 -14.01 6.92 4.71
C LEU A 54 -14.48 6.84 3.26
N GLY A 55 -13.55 6.70 2.31
CA GLY A 55 -13.87 6.51 0.91
C GLY A 55 -12.63 6.42 0.02
N ALA A 56 -12.85 6.02 -1.22
CA ALA A 56 -11.83 6.03 -2.26
C ALA A 56 -12.45 6.55 -3.56
N ARG A 57 -11.63 7.24 -4.36
CA ARG A 57 -11.99 7.74 -5.68
C ARG A 57 -10.89 7.34 -6.66
N VAL A 58 -11.24 6.56 -7.67
CA VAL A 58 -10.37 6.32 -8.83
C VAL A 58 -10.58 7.47 -9.81
N SER A 59 -9.54 8.28 -10.03
CA SER A 59 -9.60 9.45 -10.91
C SER A 59 -9.14 9.14 -12.34
N ASP A 60 -8.30 8.12 -12.50
CA ASP A 60 -7.77 7.61 -13.76
C ASP A 60 -7.52 6.10 -13.61
N PRO A 61 -7.48 5.28 -14.69
CA PRO A 61 -7.04 3.89 -14.62
C PRO A 61 -5.83 3.62 -13.73
N ASN A 62 -4.86 4.54 -13.67
CA ASN A 62 -3.64 4.40 -12.89
C ASN A 62 -3.59 5.25 -11.60
N GLN A 63 -4.67 5.96 -11.24
CA GLN A 63 -4.69 6.91 -10.12
C GLN A 63 -5.90 6.73 -9.19
N ALA A 64 -5.65 6.76 -7.89
CA ALA A 64 -6.71 6.87 -6.88
C ALA A 64 -6.34 7.76 -5.70
N THR A 65 -7.35 8.43 -5.17
CA THR A 65 -7.31 9.08 -3.86
C THR A 65 -8.05 8.22 -2.84
N PHE A 66 -7.42 7.95 -1.70
CA PHE A 66 -8.05 7.31 -0.54
C PHE A 66 -8.17 8.31 0.60
N VAL A 67 -9.33 8.34 1.25
CA VAL A 67 -9.60 9.23 2.38
C VAL A 67 -9.90 8.39 3.60
N GLY A 68 -9.25 8.72 4.71
CA GLY A 68 -9.42 8.07 6.00
C GLY A 68 -9.29 9.04 7.16
N ARG A 69 -9.48 8.52 8.37
CA ARG A 69 -9.30 9.28 9.61
C ARG A 69 -8.70 8.42 10.70
N VAL A 70 -8.08 9.08 11.68
CA VAL A 70 -7.57 8.46 12.91
C VAL A 70 -8.13 9.28 14.06
N GLY A 71 -8.88 8.62 14.95
CA GLY A 71 -9.68 9.33 15.96
C GLY A 71 -10.62 10.35 15.31
N ASP A 72 -10.82 11.47 15.99
CA ASP A 72 -11.77 12.51 15.58
C ASP A 72 -11.12 13.76 14.97
N SER A 73 -9.80 13.92 15.10
CA SER A 73 -9.09 15.14 14.68
C SER A 73 -8.06 14.93 13.57
N ILE A 74 -7.68 13.69 13.24
CA ILE A 74 -6.65 13.46 12.21
C ILE A 74 -7.30 12.94 10.93
N ALA A 75 -7.28 13.75 9.88
CA ALA A 75 -7.63 13.36 8.53
C ALA A 75 -6.40 12.85 7.78
N VAL A 76 -6.59 11.78 7.00
CA VAL A 76 -5.56 11.15 6.17
C VAL A 76 -6.05 11.09 4.74
N GLU A 77 -5.26 11.63 3.82
CA GLU A 77 -5.47 11.50 2.38
C GLU A 77 -4.26 10.81 1.75
N ARG A 78 -4.51 9.89 0.83
CA ARG A 78 -3.47 9.17 0.09
C ARG A 78 -3.72 9.32 -1.39
N HIS A 79 -2.76 9.87 -2.12
CA HIS A 79 -2.80 9.95 -3.57
C HIS A 79 -1.86 8.91 -4.15
N ARG A 80 -2.43 7.85 -4.73
CA ARG A 80 -1.67 6.78 -5.37
C ARG A 80 -1.67 6.95 -6.88
N VAL A 81 -0.49 6.82 -7.46
CA VAL A 81 -0.23 6.73 -8.91
C VAL A 81 0.56 5.46 -9.18
N VAL A 82 0.14 4.69 -10.19
CA VAL A 82 0.92 3.59 -10.75
C VAL A 82 1.50 4.07 -12.08
N ASP A 83 2.82 4.16 -12.18
CA ASP A 83 3.54 4.62 -13.37
C ASP A 83 4.76 3.73 -13.61
N ASP A 84 5.98 4.29 -13.66
CA ASP A 84 7.24 3.53 -13.60
C ASP A 84 7.52 3.06 -12.15
N GLY A 85 6.51 2.41 -11.55
CA GLY A 85 6.48 2.05 -10.14
C GLY A 85 5.15 2.41 -9.47
N LEU A 86 5.20 2.62 -8.16
CA LEU A 86 4.07 3.08 -7.37
C LEU A 86 4.51 4.26 -6.53
N ARG A 87 3.87 5.40 -6.76
CA ARG A 87 3.98 6.58 -5.91
C ARG A 87 2.74 6.67 -5.03
N ASP A 88 2.93 6.85 -3.73
CA ASP A 88 1.85 7.02 -2.77
C ASP A 88 2.16 8.23 -1.88
N GLU A 89 1.47 9.34 -2.13
CA GLU A 89 1.62 10.57 -1.37
C GLU A 89 0.64 10.61 -0.21
N VAL A 90 1.16 10.62 1.02
CA VAL A 90 0.37 10.62 2.25
C VAL A 90 0.30 12.03 2.81
N VAL A 91 -0.91 12.59 2.92
CA VAL A 91 -1.19 13.88 3.53
C VAL A 91 -1.91 13.63 4.86
N ILE A 92 -1.30 14.11 5.95
CA ILE A 92 -1.89 14.05 7.29
C ILE A 92 -2.25 15.46 7.73
N ARG A 93 -3.50 15.66 8.15
CA ARG A 93 -4.01 16.96 8.58
C ARG A 93 -4.69 16.84 9.93
N ASN A 94 -4.21 17.61 10.91
CA ASN A 94 -4.98 17.89 12.11
C ASN A 94 -6.10 18.88 11.77
N VAL A 95 -7.34 18.44 11.90
CA VAL A 95 -8.58 19.24 11.71
C VAL A 95 -9.27 19.55 13.05
N GLY A 96 -8.64 19.19 14.17
CA GLY A 96 -9.09 19.55 15.51
C GLY A 96 -8.65 20.94 15.95
N GLU A 97 -9.15 21.36 17.13
CA GLU A 97 -8.86 22.68 17.71
C GLU A 97 -7.54 22.72 18.50
N GLU A 98 -7.05 21.55 18.92
CA GLU A 98 -5.84 21.40 19.73
C GLU A 98 -4.66 20.90 18.90
N ALA A 99 -3.44 21.29 19.29
CA ALA A 99 -2.23 20.75 18.68
C ALA A 99 -2.12 19.23 18.92
N ALA A 100 -1.67 18.49 17.91
CA ALA A 100 -1.52 17.05 17.96
C ALA A 100 -0.11 16.62 17.56
N TYR A 101 0.44 15.66 18.30
CA TYR A 101 1.64 14.92 17.90
C TYR A 101 1.19 13.57 17.38
N VAL A 102 1.69 13.18 16.21
CA VAL A 102 1.38 11.89 15.60
C VAL A 102 2.67 11.17 15.21
N ALA A 103 2.71 9.87 15.46
CA ALA A 103 3.74 8.98 14.93
C ALA A 103 3.23 8.37 13.62
N VAL A 104 4.04 8.43 12.57
CA VAL A 104 3.70 7.85 11.26
C VAL A 104 4.63 6.68 10.98
N GLU A 105 4.05 5.52 10.72
CA GLU A 105 4.77 4.31 10.35
C GLU A 105 4.24 3.78 9.02
N VAL A 106 5.17 3.46 8.12
CA VAL A 106 4.87 2.79 6.86
C VAL A 106 5.54 1.43 6.89
N ARG A 107 4.75 0.36 6.73
CA ARG A 107 5.26 -0.99 6.56
C ARG A 107 5.25 -1.33 5.09
N ALA A 108 6.36 -1.89 4.61
CA ALA A 108 6.48 -2.36 3.24
C ALA A 108 7.19 -3.71 3.21
N HIS A 109 6.74 -4.59 2.32
CA HIS A 109 7.32 -5.91 2.11
C HIS A 109 7.09 -6.35 0.67
N ALA A 110 7.96 -7.21 0.15
CA ALA A 110 7.87 -7.84 -1.15
C ALA A 110 8.05 -9.34 -0.98
N ASP A 111 7.28 -10.16 -1.69
CA ASP A 111 7.47 -11.61 -1.71
C ASP A 111 7.91 -12.14 -3.07
N PHE A 112 7.83 -11.30 -4.11
CA PHE A 112 8.14 -11.65 -5.51
C PHE A 112 7.36 -12.88 -6.00
N ALA A 113 6.21 -13.17 -5.40
CA ALA A 113 5.35 -14.27 -5.79
C ALA A 113 4.76 -14.01 -7.18
N SER A 114 4.68 -15.04 -8.00
CA SER A 114 4.01 -14.93 -9.29
C SER A 114 2.50 -14.72 -9.12
N LEU A 115 1.87 -14.08 -10.11
CA LEU A 115 0.42 -13.90 -10.14
C LEU A 115 -0.34 -15.23 -10.03
N ALA A 116 0.20 -16.31 -10.61
CA ALA A 116 -0.37 -17.64 -10.51
C ALA A 116 -0.33 -18.19 -9.07
N GLU A 117 0.80 -18.05 -8.37
CA GLU A 117 0.96 -18.46 -6.97
C GLU A 117 0.03 -17.68 -6.04
N VAL A 118 -0.09 -16.36 -6.25
CA VAL A 118 -0.99 -15.51 -5.46
C VAL A 118 -2.45 -15.91 -5.69
N ARG A 119 -2.88 -16.12 -6.95
CA ARG A 119 -4.24 -16.57 -7.27
C ARG A 119 -4.55 -17.94 -6.68
N ALA A 120 -3.55 -18.81 -6.56
CA ALA A 120 -3.68 -20.12 -5.94
C ALA A 120 -3.70 -20.08 -4.39
N GLY A 121 -3.49 -18.90 -3.78
CA GLY A 121 -3.37 -18.74 -2.32
C GLY A 121 -2.12 -19.40 -1.75
N ARG A 122 -1.09 -19.62 -2.58
CA ARG A 122 0.15 -20.32 -2.20
C ARG A 122 1.36 -19.53 -2.72
N PRO A 123 1.61 -18.30 -2.23
CA PRO A 123 2.84 -17.59 -2.53
C PRO A 123 4.03 -18.46 -2.13
N GLY A 124 4.99 -18.66 -3.04
CA GLY A 124 6.19 -19.44 -2.78
C GLY A 124 7.01 -18.83 -1.64
N ALA A 125 7.68 -19.67 -0.85
CA ALA A 125 8.65 -19.21 0.14
C ALA A 125 9.95 -18.82 -0.58
N VAL A 126 10.19 -17.53 -0.71
CA VAL A 126 11.43 -16.99 -1.26
C VAL A 126 12.20 -16.28 -0.15
N GLU A 127 13.52 -16.43 -0.11
CA GLU A 127 14.34 -15.64 0.79
C GLU A 127 14.40 -14.20 0.29
N VAL A 128 13.76 -13.31 1.05
CA VAL A 128 13.78 -11.87 0.81
C VAL A 128 14.65 -11.24 1.87
N SER A 129 15.70 -10.53 1.43
CA SER A 129 16.50 -9.69 2.32
C SER A 129 16.04 -8.24 2.22
N SER A 130 15.89 -7.59 3.36
CA SER A 130 15.64 -6.15 3.46
C SER A 130 16.90 -5.42 3.93
N GLY A 131 17.15 -4.25 3.35
CA GLY A 131 18.17 -3.30 3.79
C GLY A 131 17.57 -1.90 3.83
N VAL A 132 17.96 -1.11 4.82
CA VAL A 132 17.59 0.31 4.90
C VAL A 132 18.84 1.11 4.56
N ASP A 133 18.70 2.04 3.63
CA ASP A 133 19.69 3.08 3.36
C ASP A 133 19.09 4.46 3.70
N PRO A 134 19.85 5.56 3.61
CA PRO A 134 19.34 6.89 3.97
C PRO A 134 18.12 7.34 3.15
N ASP A 135 17.95 6.79 1.95
CA ASP A 135 16.96 7.25 0.97
C ASP A 135 15.83 6.24 0.75
N GLY A 136 15.90 5.04 1.33
CA GLY A 136 14.85 4.04 1.17
C GLY A 136 15.06 2.67 1.82
N LEU A 137 14.08 1.82 1.52
CA LEU A 137 14.05 0.40 1.88
C LEU A 137 14.33 -0.43 0.62
N LEU A 138 15.47 -1.12 0.59
CA LEU A 138 15.82 -2.05 -0.48
C LEU A 138 15.32 -3.45 -0.14
N LEU A 139 14.44 -4.00 -0.97
CA LEU A 139 13.94 -5.37 -0.87
C LEU A 139 14.55 -6.19 -2.01
N THR A 140 15.38 -7.16 -1.68
CA THR A 140 16.08 -7.99 -2.66
C THR A 140 15.61 -9.43 -2.54
N ARG A 141 15.24 -10.02 -3.68
CA ARG A 141 15.08 -11.46 -3.81
C ARG A 141 16.46 -12.10 -3.90
N ARG A 142 16.79 -13.02 -2.98
CA ARG A 142 17.95 -13.91 -3.17
C ARG A 142 17.53 -15.07 -4.06
N GLY A 143 18.10 -15.12 -5.26
CA GLY A 143 17.98 -16.27 -6.15
C GLY A 143 19.12 -17.25 -5.89
N GLY A 144 18.80 -18.54 -5.77
CA GLY A 144 19.76 -19.63 -6.01
C GLY A 144 20.00 -19.84 -7.49
#